data_AF-A0A840YCP1-F1
#
_entry.id   AF-A0A840YCP1-F1
#
_cell.length_a   1.000
_cell.length_b   1.000
_cell.length_c   1.000
_cell.angle_alpha   90.00
_cell.angle_beta   90.00
_cell.angle_gamma   90.00
#
_symmetry.space_group_name_H-M   'P 1'
#
loop_
_entity.id
_entity.type
_entity.pdbx_description
1 polymer ?
#
loop_
_entity_poly.entity_id
_entity_poly.type
_entity_poly.pdbx_seq_one_letter_code
_entity_poly.pdbx_strand_id
1 'polypeptide(L)'
;MTETKLLSGGNPQIPKGEGDAPVQAYIAAMPGWKRHVGARLDTIIEQTVPGVRKALKRNTPFYGIAHDGWFAAFHCFNRYVKVTFFQGAALDPVPPGADLAVDPAG
;
A
#
# COMPACT_ATOMS: atom_id res chain seq x y z
N MET A 1 19.89 9.53 -13.35
CA MET A 1 18.49 9.26 -12.94
C MET A 1 18.16 10.18 -11.80
N THR A 2 17.03 10.89 -11.85
CA THR A 2 16.61 11.82 -10.79
C THR A 2 16.23 11.03 -9.54
N GLU A 3 16.78 11.42 -8.40
CA GLU A 3 16.46 10.83 -7.10
C GLU A 3 14.97 11.07 -6.77
N THR A 4 14.26 10.02 -6.35
CA THR A 4 12.85 10.14 -6.00
C THR A 4 12.69 11.02 -4.76
N LYS A 5 11.90 12.09 -4.87
CA LYS A 5 11.57 12.95 -3.74
C LYS A 5 10.78 12.16 -2.69
N LEU A 6 11.21 12.26 -1.44
CA LEU A 6 10.47 11.70 -0.30
C LEU A 6 9.66 12.81 0.38
N LEU A 7 8.42 12.49 0.75
CA LEU A 7 7.56 13.33 1.59
C LEU A 7 7.95 13.17 3.07
N SER A 8 7.28 13.92 3.95
CA SER A 8 7.43 13.74 5.39
C SER A 8 7.24 12.27 5.78
N GLY A 9 8.05 11.80 6.74
CA GLY A 9 8.04 10.38 7.14
C GLY A 9 8.77 9.43 6.19
N GLY A 10 9.36 9.91 5.08
CA GLY A 10 10.09 9.08 4.13
C GLY A 10 9.19 8.38 3.11
N ASN A 11 7.99 8.92 2.87
CA ASN A 11 7.04 8.37 1.91
C ASN A 11 7.41 8.73 0.46
N PRO A 12 7.60 7.76 -0.45
CA PRO A 12 7.96 8.06 -1.83
C PRO A 12 6.93 8.91 -2.58
N GLN A 13 7.39 9.99 -3.22
CA GLN A 13 6.56 10.81 -4.09
C GLN A 13 6.58 10.28 -5.53
N ILE A 14 5.67 9.35 -5.84
CA ILE A 14 5.45 8.81 -7.18
C ILE A 14 4.14 9.35 -7.78
N PRO A 15 4.06 9.64 -9.09
CA PRO A 15 2.82 10.04 -9.76
C PRO A 15 1.72 8.99 -9.63
N LYS A 16 0.47 9.43 -9.43
CA LYS A 16 -0.71 8.55 -9.40
C LYS A 16 -0.82 7.73 -10.69
N GLY A 17 -1.33 6.51 -10.58
CA GLY A 17 -1.56 5.63 -11.73
C GLY A 17 -2.25 4.34 -11.31
N GLU A 18 -2.85 3.64 -12.27
CA GLU A 18 -3.41 2.30 -12.07
C GLU A 18 -2.43 1.24 -12.57
N GLY A 19 -2.58 0.01 -12.09
CA GLY A 19 -1.75 -1.14 -12.47
C GLY A 19 -0.47 -1.29 -11.65
N ASP A 20 0.33 -2.27 -12.05
CA ASP A 20 1.52 -2.70 -11.32
C ASP A 20 2.68 -1.70 -11.37
N ALA A 21 2.94 -1.13 -12.55
CA ALA A 21 4.06 -0.20 -12.77
C ALA A 21 4.18 0.94 -11.73
N PRO A 22 3.13 1.72 -11.40
CA PRO A 22 3.24 2.78 -10.40
C PRO A 22 3.45 2.26 -8.97
N VAL A 23 2.96 1.05 -8.66
CA VAL A 23 3.19 0.40 -7.37
C VAL A 23 4.64 -0.09 -7.26
N GLN A 24 5.18 -0.74 -8.29
CA GLN A 24 6.59 -1.15 -8.32
C GLN A 24 7.53 0.06 -8.24
N ALA A 25 7.21 1.16 -8.91
CA ALA A 25 7.98 2.40 -8.83
C ALA A 25 8.01 2.95 -7.39
N TYR A 26 6.88 2.90 -6.68
CA TYR A 26 6.81 3.27 -5.27
C TYR A 26 7.66 2.35 -4.40
N ILE A 27 7.54 1.01 -4.56
CA ILE A 27 8.32 0.03 -3.80
C ILE A 27 9.82 0.22 -4.04
N ALA A 28 10.23 0.43 -5.29
CA ALA A 28 11.62 0.68 -5.65
C ALA A 28 12.19 1.93 -4.97
N ALA A 29 11.35 2.96 -4.77
CA ALA A 29 11.72 4.20 -4.12
C ALA A 29 11.59 4.19 -2.58
N MET A 30 11.08 3.12 -1.97
CA MET A 30 10.98 3.02 -0.51
C MET A 30 12.39 3.02 0.12
N PRO A 31 12.63 3.80 1.20
CA PRO A 31 13.98 3.96 1.73
C PRO A 31 14.40 2.77 2.61
N GLY A 32 15.63 2.29 2.39
CA GLY A 32 16.30 1.31 3.23
C GLY A 32 15.52 0.00 3.40
N TRP A 33 15.38 -0.46 4.65
CA TRP A 33 14.69 -1.72 4.98
C TRP A 33 13.22 -1.76 4.53
N LYS A 34 12.59 -0.59 4.37
CA LYS A 34 11.18 -0.49 3.99
C LYS A 34 10.93 -1.03 2.57
N ARG A 35 11.91 -0.93 1.66
CA ARG A 35 11.81 -1.53 0.32
C ARG A 35 11.62 -3.03 0.38
N HIS A 36 12.35 -3.72 1.26
CA HIS A 36 12.20 -5.16 1.42
C HIS A 36 10.82 -5.53 1.97
N VAL A 37 10.30 -4.75 2.92
CA VAL A 37 8.94 -4.94 3.46
C VAL A 37 7.88 -4.69 2.39
N GLY A 38 7.98 -3.60 1.63
CA GLY A 38 7.07 -3.31 0.53
C GLY A 38 7.05 -4.39 -0.54
N ALA A 39 8.23 -4.87 -0.94
CA ALA A 39 8.36 -5.98 -1.88
C ALA A 39 7.73 -7.28 -1.33
N ARG A 40 7.96 -7.59 -0.05
CA ARG A 40 7.39 -8.79 0.58
C ARG A 40 5.87 -8.71 0.68
N LEU A 41 5.32 -7.55 1.03
CA LEU A 41 3.87 -7.31 1.06
C LEU A 41 3.26 -7.52 -0.33
N ASP A 42 3.86 -6.91 -1.35
CA ASP A 42 3.40 -7.01 -2.73
C ASP A 42 3.38 -8.48 -3.20
N THR A 43 4.47 -9.22 -2.98
CA THR A 43 4.54 -10.65 -3.32
C THR A 43 3.47 -11.48 -2.62
N ILE A 44 3.26 -11.29 -1.31
CA ILE A 44 2.24 -12.05 -0.56
C ILE A 44 0.85 -11.75 -1.11
N ILE A 45 0.56 -10.48 -1.41
CA ILE A 45 -0.75 -10.06 -1.93
C ILE A 45 -1.01 -10.69 -3.30
N GLU A 46 -0.03 -10.62 -4.22
CA GLU A 46 -0.17 -11.22 -5.56
C GLU A 46 -0.36 -12.74 -5.53
N GLN A 47 0.37 -13.42 -4.63
CA GLN A 47 0.24 -14.87 -4.45
C GLN A 47 -1.11 -15.26 -3.85
N THR A 48 -1.67 -14.43 -2.97
CA THR A 48 -2.93 -14.71 -2.27
C THR A 48 -4.14 -14.35 -3.13
N VAL A 49 -4.04 -13.29 -3.94
CA VAL A 49 -5.12 -12.79 -4.79
C VAL A 49 -4.63 -12.73 -6.25
N PRO A 50 -4.70 -13.85 -6.98
CA PRO A 50 -4.37 -13.85 -8.40
C PRO A 50 -5.21 -12.82 -9.17
N GLY A 51 -4.57 -11.97 -9.97
CA GLY A 51 -5.26 -10.91 -10.70
C GLY A 51 -5.64 -9.68 -9.85
N VAL A 52 -5.00 -9.49 -8.70
CA VAL A 52 -5.20 -8.32 -7.82
C VAL A 52 -5.14 -7.01 -8.61
N ARG A 53 -6.13 -6.14 -8.39
CA ARG A 53 -6.13 -4.76 -8.89
C ARG A 53 -5.16 -3.93 -8.07
N LYS A 54 -4.27 -3.21 -8.73
CA LYS A 54 -3.30 -2.30 -8.10
C LYS A 54 -3.52 -0.86 -8.55
N ALA A 55 -3.26 0.09 -7.65
CA ALA A 55 -3.17 1.50 -8.01
C ALA A 55 -2.28 2.28 -7.02
N LEU A 56 -1.70 3.38 -7.49
CA LEU A 56 -1.10 4.38 -6.63
C LEU A 56 -2.01 5.61 -6.55
N LYS A 57 -2.50 5.89 -5.35
CA LYS A 57 -3.39 7.03 -5.08
C LYS A 57 -2.85 7.83 -3.91
N ARG A 58 -2.76 9.16 -4.07
CA ARG A 58 -2.29 10.08 -3.01
C ARG A 58 -1.00 9.57 -2.34
N ASN A 59 -0.03 9.11 -3.13
CA ASN A 59 1.26 8.55 -2.68
C ASN A 59 1.12 7.36 -1.72
N THR A 60 0.14 6.50 -1.98
CA THR A 60 -0.13 5.28 -1.21
C THR A 60 -0.48 4.18 -2.22
N PRO A 61 0.19 3.02 -2.20
CA PRO A 61 -0.24 1.83 -2.95
C PRO A 61 -1.55 1.26 -2.40
N PHE A 62 -2.44 0.89 -3.31
CA PHE A 62 -3.73 0.27 -3.05
C PHE A 62 -3.82 -1.08 -3.78
N TYR A 63 -4.46 -2.04 -3.12
CA TYR A 63 -4.71 -3.40 -3.59
C TYR A 63 -6.19 -3.73 -3.45
N GLY A 64 -6.77 -4.31 -4.48
CA GLY A 64 -8.21 -4.51 -4.59
C GLY A 64 -8.59 -5.72 -5.44
N ILE A 65 -9.88 -6.03 -5.45
CA ILE A 65 -10.47 -7.03 -6.34
C ILE A 65 -11.23 -6.27 -7.43
N ALA A 66 -11.18 -6.76 -8.67
CA ALA A 66 -11.92 -6.14 -9.76
C ALA A 66 -13.41 -6.06 -9.40
N HIS A 67 -14.01 -4.89 -9.56
CA HIS A 67 -15.42 -4.59 -9.22
C HIS A 67 -15.82 -4.64 -7.74
N ASP A 68 -15.02 -5.22 -6.84
CA ASP A 68 -15.33 -5.34 -5.40
C ASP A 68 -14.60 -4.32 -4.50
N GLY A 69 -13.79 -3.44 -5.10
CA GLY A 69 -13.15 -2.32 -4.39
C GLY A 69 -11.75 -2.64 -3.83
N TRP A 70 -11.31 -1.84 -2.86
CA TRP A 70 -9.95 -1.92 -2.27
C TRP A 70 -10.01 -2.64 -0.92
N PHE A 71 -9.11 -3.60 -0.71
CA PHE A 71 -9.04 -4.34 0.56
C PHE A 71 -7.80 -3.98 1.38
N ALA A 72 -6.70 -3.56 0.73
CA ALA A 72 -5.47 -3.20 1.42
C ALA A 72 -4.77 -1.97 0.83
N ALA A 73 -4.02 -1.26 1.67
CA ALA A 73 -3.10 -0.21 1.28
C ALA A 73 -1.91 -0.17 2.25
N PHE A 74 -0.79 0.42 1.86
CA PHE A 74 0.30 0.67 2.81
C PHE A 74 1.02 1.99 2.60
N HIS A 75 1.59 2.54 3.67
CA HIS A 75 2.22 3.86 3.67
C HIS A 75 3.50 3.87 4.50
N CYS A 76 4.54 4.56 4.02
CA CYS A 76 5.80 4.68 4.75
C CYS A 76 5.73 5.81 5.80
N PHE A 77 6.03 5.47 7.06
CA PHE A 77 6.30 6.42 8.14
C PHE A 77 7.78 6.36 8.53
N ASN A 78 8.27 7.33 9.30
CA ASN A 78 9.69 7.40 9.67
C ASN A 78 10.22 6.07 10.27
N ARG A 79 9.44 5.46 11.18
CA ARG A 79 9.83 4.28 11.98
C ARG A 79 9.13 2.99 11.58
N TYR A 80 8.04 3.05 10.81
CA TYR A 80 7.24 1.87 10.46
C TYR A 80 6.65 1.98 9.05
N VAL A 81 6.15 0.86 8.54
CA VAL A 81 5.27 0.82 7.37
C VAL A 81 3.87 0.53 7.90
N LYS A 82 2.92 1.45 7.68
CA LYS A 82 1.52 1.23 8.07
C LYS A 82 0.86 0.39 6.99
N VAL A 83 0.24 -0.72 7.38
CA VAL A 83 -0.65 -1.50 6.51
C VAL A 83 -2.07 -1.22 6.96
N THR A 84 -2.93 -0.88 6.00
CA THR A 84 -4.35 -0.61 6.22
C THR A 84 -5.16 -1.72 5.56
N PHE A 85 -6.11 -2.29 6.30
CA PHE A 85 -7.15 -3.16 5.76
C PHE A 85 -8.49 -2.41 5.83
N PHE A 86 -9.12 -2.14 4.69
CA PHE A 86 -10.34 -1.29 4.64
C PHE A 86 -11.54 -1.95 5.33
N GLN A 87 -11.59 -3.28 5.36
CA GLN A 87 -12.56 -4.06 6.14
C GLN A 87 -11.88 -4.80 7.30
N GLY A 88 -10.92 -4.14 7.98
CA GLY A 88 -10.11 -4.77 9.03
C GLY A 88 -10.90 -5.35 10.20
N ALA A 89 -12.09 -4.80 10.50
CA ALA A 89 -12.98 -5.34 11.54
C ALA A 89 -13.64 -6.68 11.18
N ALA A 90 -13.65 -7.05 9.89
CA ALA A 90 -14.16 -8.34 9.41
C ALA A 90 -13.07 -9.44 9.41
N LEU A 91 -11.83 -9.12 9.79
CA LEU A 91 -10.74 -10.09 9.88
C LEU A 91 -10.80 -10.85 11.21
N ASP A 92 -10.36 -12.11 11.17
CA ASP A 92 -10.26 -12.98 12.34
C ASP A 92 -8.82 -13.54 12.48
N PRO A 93 -8.08 -13.18 13.54
CA PRO A 93 -8.46 -12.21 14.58
C PRO A 93 -8.45 -10.78 14.05
N VAL A 94 -9.23 -9.90 14.68
CA VAL A 94 -9.20 -8.46 14.38
C VAL A 94 -7.79 -7.91 14.66
N PRO A 95 -7.15 -7.20 13.70
CA PRO A 95 -5.82 -6.66 13.89
C PRO A 95 -5.73 -5.73 15.11
N PRO A 96 -4.67 -5.84 15.93
CA PRO A 96 -4.46 -4.93 17.04
C PRO A 96 -4.14 -3.51 16.54
N GLY A 97 -4.60 -2.48 17.27
CA GLY A 97 -4.31 -1.08 16.96
C GLY A 97 -5.30 -0.39 16.02
N ALA A 98 -6.55 -0.86 15.97
CA ALA A 98 -7.61 -0.31 15.15
C ALA A 98 -8.01 1.12 15.58
N ASP A 99 -7.36 2.13 15.00
CA ASP A 99 -8.11 3.31 14.57
C ASP A 99 -9.07 2.81 13.47
N LEU A 100 -10.33 2.57 13.83
CA LEU A 100 -11.40 2.22 12.89
C LEU A 100 -11.67 3.40 11.96
N ALA A 101 -10.77 3.63 11.01
CA ALA A 101 -11.00 4.57 9.94
C ALA A 101 -11.99 3.93 8.96
N VAL A 102 -13.24 4.35 9.08
CA VAL A 102 -14.27 4.14 8.05
C VAL A 102 -13.73 4.77 6.76
N ASP A 103 -13.79 4.03 5.67
CA ASP A 103 -13.49 4.56 4.34
C ASP A 103 -14.40 5.78 4.07
N PRO A 104 -13.87 7.00 3.92
CA PRO A 104 -14.69 8.15 3.58
C PRO A 104 -15.12 8.17 2.11
N ALA A 105 -14.91 7.10 1.34
CA ALA A 105 -15.37 6.99 -0.04
C ALA A 105 -15.99 5.62 -0.33
N GLY A 106 -17.31 5.55 -0.20
CA GLY A 106 -18.12 4.76 -1.12
C GLY A 106 -18.00 5.29 -2.56
#